data_AF-A0A1G0YTC9-F1
#
_entry.id   AF-A0A1G0YTC9-F1
#
_cell.length_a   1.000
_cell.length_b   1.000
_cell.length_c   1.000
_cell.angle_alpha   90.00
_cell.angle_beta   90.00
_cell.angle_gamma   90.00
#
_symmetry.space_group_name_H-M   'P 1'
#
loop_
_entity.id
_entity.type
_entity.pdbx_description
1 polymer ?
#
loop_
_entity_poly.entity_id
_entity_poly.type
_entity_poly.pdbx_seq_one_letter_code
_entity_poly.pdbx_strand_id
1 'polypeptide(L)'
;MFIPLTEPTSPQYISINQDNNEVHLMMPVVRVSVGETGISLDNTCKSVYALQEFFGKSQRPQQVTVQNELLHYKEALKFDISLLMDMPVLKEQKQERLDQINQYIDLIKTIQSNAILNTLDSQFPTYPEPLQRLMRERNTNLYSMVLRPTVQDSYLRSVNPVFSVKRTNDLRGNPNSRFYQALHDTYQRIPIVPKDARTHLTAAVVRSLAGQTITFENIQHALSQKTKELLGVHADFTKTNDGKKATKAFIDEQMRFLDSDMPVTAIDYVDALLGFCVPALFDTLLEPTFYTIKTAEELSILTQFFLATVNIWGIASEKGP
;
A
#
# COMPACT_ATOMS: atom_id res chain seq x y z
N MET A 1 -10.45 -11.39 -44.10
CA MET A 1 -9.36 -11.26 -43.10
C MET A 1 -9.67 -10.01 -42.29
N PHE A 2 -9.94 -10.14 -41.00
CA PHE A 2 -10.20 -8.98 -40.13
C PHE A 2 -8.87 -8.55 -39.51
N ILE A 3 -8.42 -7.35 -39.82
CA ILE A 3 -7.24 -6.75 -39.18
C ILE A 3 -7.75 -6.08 -37.90
N PRO A 4 -7.29 -6.49 -36.71
CA PRO A 4 -7.73 -5.87 -35.46
C PRO A 4 -7.22 -4.43 -35.37
N LEU A 5 -8.02 -3.57 -34.77
CA LEU A 5 -7.61 -2.23 -34.38
C LEU A 5 -6.56 -2.30 -33.26
N THR A 6 -5.65 -1.34 -33.25
CA THR A 6 -4.44 -1.32 -32.42
C THR A 6 -4.42 -0.22 -31.38
N GLU A 7 -5.36 0.73 -31.42
CA GLU A 7 -5.52 1.76 -30.40
C GLU A 7 -5.62 1.12 -29.00
N PRO A 8 -4.70 1.44 -28.06
CA PRO A 8 -4.72 0.89 -26.71
C PRO A 8 -5.99 1.31 -25.95
N THR A 9 -6.60 0.36 -25.23
CA THR A 9 -7.77 0.61 -24.38
C THR A 9 -7.41 1.16 -23.00
N SER A 10 -6.16 0.94 -22.56
CA SER A 10 -5.66 1.41 -21.26
C SER A 10 -4.20 1.90 -21.40
N PRO A 11 -3.96 2.95 -22.21
CA PRO A 11 -2.63 3.57 -22.34
C PRO A 11 -2.16 4.17 -21.02
N GLN A 12 -0.85 4.27 -20.82
CA GLN A 12 -0.32 4.91 -19.62
C GLN A 12 -0.45 6.44 -19.74
N TYR A 13 -0.90 7.10 -18.67
CA TYR A 13 -1.15 8.55 -18.56
C TYR A 13 -2.28 9.12 -19.41
N ILE A 14 -2.81 8.40 -20.41
CA ILE A 14 -3.84 8.92 -21.30
C ILE A 14 -5.20 8.42 -20.81
N SER A 15 -6.14 9.33 -20.58
CA SER A 15 -7.55 9.02 -20.32
C SER A 15 -8.41 9.61 -21.44
N ILE A 16 -9.43 8.88 -21.87
CA ILE A 16 -10.38 9.36 -22.87
C ILE A 16 -11.75 9.44 -22.21
N ASN A 17 -12.30 10.65 -22.19
CA ASN A 17 -13.66 10.85 -21.80
C ASN A 17 -14.59 10.23 -22.87
N GLN A 18 -15.33 9.22 -22.46
CA GLN A 18 -16.19 8.45 -23.36
C GLN A 18 -17.41 9.25 -23.84
N ASP A 19 -17.80 10.30 -23.12
CA ASP A 19 -19.00 11.09 -23.42
C ASP A 19 -18.75 12.14 -24.51
N ASN A 20 -17.54 12.71 -24.56
CA ASN A 20 -17.22 13.83 -25.45
C ASN A 20 -15.95 13.63 -26.29
N ASN A 21 -15.31 12.45 -26.22
CA ASN A 21 -14.10 12.11 -26.98
C ASN A 21 -12.88 12.99 -26.65
N GLU A 22 -12.88 13.70 -25.51
CA GLU A 22 -11.74 14.49 -25.05
C GLU A 22 -10.64 13.59 -24.48
N VAL A 23 -9.41 13.88 -24.89
CA VAL A 23 -8.19 13.26 -24.40
C VAL A 23 -7.69 14.07 -23.21
N HIS A 24 -7.47 13.41 -22.07
CA HIS A 24 -6.86 13.99 -20.89
C HIS A 24 -5.52 13.35 -20.60
N LEU A 25 -4.49 14.18 -20.41
CA LEU A 25 -3.16 13.73 -20.03
C LEU A 25 -2.98 13.80 -18.51
N MET A 26 -2.89 12.64 -17.88
CA MET A 26 -2.78 12.46 -16.43
C MET A 26 -1.32 12.45 -15.99
N MET A 27 -0.83 13.61 -15.53
CA MET A 27 0.51 13.74 -14.99
C MET A 27 0.57 13.21 -13.54
N PRO A 28 1.44 12.24 -13.21
CA PRO A 28 1.51 11.67 -11.89
C PRO A 28 2.22 12.62 -10.91
N VAL A 29 1.60 12.87 -9.75
CA VAL A 29 2.26 13.58 -8.65
C VAL A 29 3.14 12.63 -7.83
N VAL A 30 2.67 11.40 -7.64
CA VAL A 30 3.33 10.33 -6.89
C VAL A 30 2.92 8.98 -7.48
N ARG A 31 3.65 7.90 -7.17
CA ARG A 31 3.13 6.54 -7.38
C ARG A 31 2.12 6.22 -6.27
N VAL A 32 0.94 5.75 -6.66
CA VAL A 32 -0.15 5.37 -5.75
C VAL A 32 -0.37 3.86 -5.87
N SER A 33 -0.72 3.20 -4.77
CA SER A 33 -1.25 1.84 -4.82
C SER A 33 -2.56 1.81 -5.64
N VAL A 34 -2.80 0.72 -6.37
CA VAL A 34 -3.96 0.53 -7.26
C VAL A 34 -5.28 1.00 -6.61
N GLY A 35 -6.01 1.93 -7.26
CA GLY A 35 -7.30 2.47 -6.83
C GLY A 35 -7.46 3.99 -7.04
N GLU A 36 -8.70 4.50 -6.96
CA GLU A 36 -9.03 5.93 -7.13
C GLU A 36 -8.68 6.78 -5.89
N THR A 37 -8.61 6.15 -4.71
CA THR A 37 -8.16 6.76 -3.45
C THR A 37 -7.06 5.88 -2.87
N GLY A 38 -5.87 6.44 -2.63
CA GLY A 38 -4.76 5.63 -2.16
C GLY A 38 -3.70 6.44 -1.43
N ILE A 39 -2.85 5.74 -0.68
CA ILE A 39 -1.64 6.30 -0.09
C ILE A 39 -0.49 6.13 -1.08
N SER A 40 0.39 7.13 -1.13
CA SER A 40 1.58 7.01 -1.96
C SER A 40 2.52 5.92 -1.44
N LEU A 41 3.06 5.13 -2.36
CA LEU A 41 4.14 4.17 -2.09
C LEU A 41 5.53 4.83 -2.13
N ASP A 42 5.62 6.02 -2.72
CA ASP A 42 6.84 6.80 -2.81
C ASP A 42 6.78 7.98 -1.85
N ASN A 43 7.64 7.96 -0.83
CA ASN A 43 7.81 9.08 0.08
C ASN A 43 9.24 9.61 0.06
N THR A 44 9.46 10.72 0.76
CA THR A 44 10.75 11.41 0.89
C THR A 44 11.41 11.65 -0.47
N CYS A 45 12.64 11.18 -0.68
CA CYS A 45 13.41 11.38 -1.90
C CYS A 45 12.81 10.71 -3.14
N LYS A 46 11.94 9.70 -2.96
CA LYS A 46 11.30 8.97 -4.06
C LYS A 46 10.00 9.59 -4.54
N SER A 47 9.39 10.49 -3.77
CA SER A 47 8.06 11.06 -4.07
C SER A 47 7.95 11.66 -5.49
N VAL A 48 9.05 12.19 -6.01
CA VAL A 48 9.10 12.89 -7.30
C VAL A 48 9.46 11.96 -8.48
N TYR A 49 9.75 10.68 -8.22
CA TYR A 49 10.24 9.76 -9.25
C TYR A 49 9.22 9.49 -10.35
N ALA A 50 7.93 9.41 -10.01
CA ALA A 50 6.87 9.28 -11.02
C ALA A 50 6.88 10.45 -12.01
N LEU A 51 7.09 11.67 -11.50
CA LEU A 51 7.15 12.88 -12.32
C LEU A 51 8.44 12.95 -13.15
N GLN A 52 9.58 12.51 -12.60
CA GLN A 52 10.82 12.38 -13.36
C GLN A 52 10.67 11.42 -14.53
N GLU A 53 10.09 10.23 -14.30
CA GLU A 53 9.83 9.24 -15.34
C GLU A 53 8.86 9.77 -16.40
N PHE A 54 7.77 10.41 -15.97
CA PHE A 54 6.79 11.03 -16.88
C PHE A 54 7.47 11.96 -17.90
N PHE A 55 8.38 12.83 -17.45
CA PHE A 55 9.10 13.77 -18.30
C PHE A 55 10.39 13.22 -18.94
N GLY A 56 10.75 11.96 -18.70
CA GLY A 56 11.99 11.37 -19.24
C GLY A 56 13.27 11.88 -18.57
N LYS A 57 13.15 12.39 -17.34
CA LYS A 57 14.23 12.98 -16.53
C LYS A 57 14.84 12.01 -15.54
N SER A 58 14.29 10.79 -15.43
CA SER A 58 14.85 9.75 -14.56
C SER A 58 16.07 9.10 -15.23
N GLN A 59 17.05 8.68 -14.42
CA GLN A 59 18.25 7.98 -14.89
C GLN A 59 18.04 6.48 -15.12
N ARG A 60 16.80 5.98 -15.04
CA ARG A 60 16.50 4.56 -15.23
C ARG A 60 16.40 4.24 -16.74
N PRO A 61 17.08 3.18 -17.20
CA PRO A 61 17.15 2.86 -18.64
C PRO A 61 15.84 2.32 -19.23
N GLN A 62 14.90 1.85 -18.41
CA GLN A 62 13.64 1.22 -18.84
C GLN A 62 12.40 2.08 -18.55
N GLN A 63 12.55 3.41 -18.50
CA GLN A 63 11.42 4.30 -18.24
C GLN A 63 10.48 4.40 -19.44
N VAL A 64 9.17 4.34 -19.18
CA VAL A 64 8.15 4.66 -20.17
C VAL A 64 7.70 6.09 -19.92
N THR A 65 8.17 7.00 -20.78
CA THR A 65 7.86 8.43 -20.67
C THR A 65 6.51 8.74 -21.31
N VAL A 66 5.90 9.87 -20.94
CA VAL A 66 4.67 10.31 -21.59
C VAL A 66 4.85 10.53 -23.09
N GLN A 67 6.05 10.92 -23.52
CA GLN A 67 6.35 11.12 -24.92
C GLN A 67 6.37 9.79 -25.69
N ASN A 68 6.91 8.73 -25.09
CA ASN A 68 6.86 7.38 -25.68
C ASN A 68 5.42 6.91 -25.84
N GLU A 69 4.60 7.07 -24.81
CA GLU A 69 3.17 6.67 -24.82
C GLU A 69 2.38 7.44 -25.88
N LEU A 70 2.51 8.77 -25.92
CA LEU A 70 1.81 9.60 -26.91
C LEU A 70 2.21 9.24 -28.35
N LEU A 71 3.49 8.97 -28.60
CA LEU A 71 3.97 8.57 -29.93
C LEU A 71 3.45 7.18 -30.32
N HIS A 72 3.44 6.23 -29.39
CA HIS A 72 2.86 4.91 -29.63
C HIS A 72 1.36 5.00 -29.92
N TYR A 73 0.61 5.78 -29.13
CA TYR A 73 -0.81 6.01 -29.32
C TYR A 73 -1.13 6.66 -30.67
N LYS A 74 -0.32 7.66 -31.08
CA LYS A 74 -0.41 8.32 -32.38
C LYS A 74 -0.26 7.35 -33.55
N GLU A 75 0.73 6.47 -33.51
CA GLU A 75 0.94 5.52 -34.60
C GLU A 75 -0.17 4.46 -34.66
N ALA A 76 -0.69 4.02 -33.51
CA ALA A 76 -1.87 3.16 -33.45
C ALA A 76 -3.12 3.83 -34.05
N LEU A 77 -3.38 5.10 -33.74
CA LEU A 77 -4.49 5.87 -34.31
C LEU A 77 -4.38 6.00 -35.84
N LYS A 78 -3.19 6.34 -36.36
CA LYS A 78 -2.97 6.45 -37.81
C LYS A 78 -3.22 5.12 -38.51
N PHE A 79 -2.70 4.02 -37.95
CA PHE A 79 -2.92 2.69 -38.48
C PHE A 79 -4.41 2.36 -38.53
N ASP A 80 -5.12 2.56 -37.42
CA ASP A 80 -6.55 2.29 -37.32
C ASP A 80 -7.36 3.13 -38.33
N ILE A 81 -7.09 4.44 -38.43
CA ILE A 81 -7.77 5.34 -39.38
C ILE A 81 -7.58 4.87 -40.83
N SER A 82 -6.41 4.32 -41.17
CA SER A 82 -6.13 3.80 -42.52
C SER A 82 -6.97 2.57 -42.89
N LEU A 83 -7.48 1.83 -41.90
CA LEU A 83 -8.29 0.63 -42.08
C LEU A 83 -9.81 0.93 -42.11
N LEU A 84 -10.23 2.09 -41.61
CA LEU A 84 -11.64 2.46 -41.46
C LEU A 84 -12.19 3.13 -42.73
N MET A 85 -12.54 2.31 -43.72
CA MET A 85 -13.20 2.79 -44.95
C MET A 85 -14.71 2.96 -44.79
N ASP A 86 -15.39 1.99 -44.15
CA ASP A 86 -16.87 1.94 -44.06
C ASP A 86 -17.44 2.31 -42.68
N MET A 87 -16.66 3.01 -41.85
CA MET A 87 -17.06 3.42 -40.49
C MET A 87 -16.77 4.92 -40.26
N PRO A 88 -17.50 5.84 -40.92
CA PRO A 88 -17.17 7.26 -40.92
C PRO A 88 -17.18 7.89 -39.53
N VAL A 89 -18.14 7.52 -38.67
CA VAL A 89 -18.25 8.03 -37.29
C VAL A 89 -17.03 7.64 -36.46
N LEU A 90 -16.63 6.35 -36.47
CA LEU A 90 -15.47 5.89 -35.72
C LEU A 90 -14.16 6.50 -36.25
N LYS A 91 -14.09 6.69 -37.57
CA LYS A 91 -12.95 7.35 -38.22
C LYS A 91 -12.81 8.80 -37.78
N GLU A 92 -13.91 9.55 -37.76
CA GLU A 92 -13.97 10.93 -37.27
C GLU A 92 -13.53 11.02 -35.82
N GLN A 93 -14.08 10.18 -34.94
CA GLN A 93 -13.68 10.13 -33.51
C GLN A 93 -12.18 9.85 -33.32
N LYS A 94 -11.61 8.90 -34.08
CA LYS A 94 -10.17 8.61 -34.03
C LYS A 94 -9.33 9.75 -34.58
N GLN A 95 -9.82 10.47 -35.60
CA GLN A 95 -9.14 11.64 -36.15
C GLN A 95 -9.11 12.79 -35.14
N GLU A 96 -10.22 13.06 -34.45
CA GLU A 96 -10.27 14.06 -33.37
C GLU A 96 -9.28 13.73 -32.25
N ARG A 97 -9.20 12.46 -31.82
CA ARG A 97 -8.22 12.02 -30.82
C ARG A 97 -6.79 12.18 -31.34
N LEU A 98 -6.54 11.87 -32.60
CA LEU A 98 -5.23 12.04 -33.22
C LEU A 98 -4.78 13.51 -33.19
N ASP A 99 -5.70 14.43 -33.48
CA ASP A 99 -5.43 15.86 -33.46
C ASP A 99 -5.10 16.34 -32.03
N GLN A 100 -5.85 15.89 -31.02
CA GLN A 100 -5.56 16.18 -29.61
C GLN A 100 -4.21 15.59 -29.16
N ILE A 101 -3.89 14.34 -29.54
CA ILE A 101 -2.61 13.69 -29.23
C ILE A 101 -1.43 14.46 -29.84
N ASN A 102 -1.57 14.95 -31.08
CA ASN A 102 -0.55 15.79 -31.71
C ASN A 102 -0.30 17.08 -30.91
N GLN A 103 -1.37 17.74 -30.44
CA GLN A 103 -1.25 18.93 -29.59
C GLN A 103 -0.53 18.62 -28.28
N TYR A 104 -0.84 17.50 -27.62
CA TYR A 104 -0.15 17.08 -26.40
C TYR A 104 1.34 16.78 -26.65
N ILE A 105 1.69 16.14 -27.77
CA ILE A 105 3.08 15.86 -28.13
C ILE A 105 3.89 17.17 -28.20
N ASP A 106 3.35 18.21 -28.86
CA ASP A 106 4.04 19.48 -29.03
C ASP A 106 4.08 20.29 -27.72
N LEU A 107 3.04 20.21 -26.90
CA LEU A 107 3.01 20.79 -25.56
C LEU A 107 4.08 20.16 -24.66
N ILE A 108 4.17 18.82 -24.61
CA ILE A 108 5.15 18.11 -23.79
C ILE A 108 6.58 18.46 -24.19
N LYS A 109 6.91 18.50 -25.48
CA LYS A 109 8.24 18.92 -25.94
C LYS A 109 8.62 20.32 -25.47
N THR A 110 7.65 21.23 -25.52
CA THR A 110 7.81 22.62 -25.06
C THR A 110 8.08 22.67 -23.56
N ILE A 111 7.29 21.92 -22.76
CA ILE A 111 7.43 21.85 -21.31
C ILE A 111 8.75 21.18 -20.90
N GLN A 112 9.15 20.09 -21.56
CA GLN A 112 10.40 19.37 -21.29
C GLN A 112 11.66 20.24 -21.46
N SER A 113 11.59 21.21 -22.37
CA SER A 113 12.67 22.16 -22.63
C SER A 113 12.65 23.35 -21.67
N ASN A 114 11.62 23.48 -20.83
CA ASN A 114 11.50 24.59 -19.89
C ASN A 114 12.40 24.37 -18.66
N ALA A 115 13.18 25.40 -18.31
CA ALA A 115 14.10 25.38 -17.17
C ALA A 115 13.41 25.10 -15.82
N ILE A 116 12.09 25.29 -15.71
CA ILE A 116 11.31 24.97 -14.51
C ILE A 116 11.36 23.49 -14.14
N LEU A 117 11.63 22.61 -15.11
CA LEU A 117 11.79 21.18 -14.89
C LEU A 117 13.22 20.77 -14.50
N ASN A 118 14.19 21.70 -14.46
CA ASN A 118 15.56 21.38 -14.06
C ASN A 118 15.64 20.85 -12.62
N THR A 119 14.62 21.12 -11.79
CA THR A 119 14.51 20.55 -10.44
C THR A 119 14.39 19.02 -10.44
N LEU A 120 13.98 18.44 -11.58
CA LEU A 120 13.86 17.01 -11.82
C LEU A 120 15.17 16.36 -12.25
N ASP A 121 16.20 17.11 -12.64
CA ASP A 121 17.49 16.53 -13.10
C ASP A 121 18.43 16.16 -11.94
N SER A 122 18.11 16.57 -10.70
CA SER A 122 18.97 16.32 -9.54
C SER A 122 18.83 14.90 -8.96
N GLN A 123 19.86 14.46 -8.24
CA GLN A 123 19.84 13.17 -7.50
C GLN A 123 18.71 13.13 -6.45
N PHE A 124 18.35 14.28 -5.88
CA PHE A 124 17.27 14.45 -4.91
C PHE A 124 16.23 15.42 -5.45
N PRO A 125 15.45 15.02 -6.47
CA PRO A 125 14.55 15.89 -7.21
C PRO A 125 13.53 16.58 -6.32
N THR A 126 13.09 17.76 -6.71
CA THR A 126 11.99 18.49 -6.06
C THR A 126 10.89 18.76 -7.06
N TYR A 127 9.64 18.79 -6.58
CA TYR A 127 8.50 19.16 -7.42
C TYR A 127 8.74 20.54 -8.05
N PRO A 128 8.45 20.74 -9.34
CA PRO A 128 8.49 22.06 -9.96
C PRO A 128 7.55 23.03 -9.22
N GLU A 129 7.93 24.30 -9.17
CA GLU A 129 7.19 25.35 -8.43
C GLU A 129 5.69 25.43 -8.79
N PRO A 130 5.27 25.32 -10.06
CA PRO A 130 3.85 25.41 -10.41
C PRO A 130 3.05 24.25 -9.84
N LEU A 131 3.64 23.04 -9.84
CA LEU A 131 3.01 21.88 -9.23
C LEU A 131 2.93 22.05 -7.71
N GLN A 132 3.99 22.55 -7.07
CA GLN A 132 3.92 22.86 -5.64
C GLN A 132 2.84 23.89 -5.32
N ARG A 133 2.58 24.88 -6.19
CA ARG A 133 1.46 25.81 -6.00
C ARG A 133 0.12 25.10 -6.02
N LEU A 134 -0.14 24.27 -7.04
CA LEU A 134 -1.36 23.45 -7.12
C LEU A 134 -1.55 22.56 -5.89
N MET A 135 -0.47 21.93 -5.41
CA MET A 135 -0.49 21.08 -4.22
C MET A 135 -0.77 21.86 -2.91
N ARG A 136 -0.59 23.20 -2.89
CA ARG A 136 -0.88 24.04 -1.71
C ARG A 136 -2.31 24.57 -1.70
N GLU A 137 -3.03 24.48 -2.81
CA GLU A 137 -4.35 25.10 -2.93
C GLU A 137 -5.34 24.49 -1.94
N ARG A 138 -6.23 25.32 -1.39
CA ARG A 138 -7.17 24.86 -0.36
C ARG A 138 -8.21 23.88 -0.89
N ASN A 139 -8.53 23.93 -2.18
CA ASN A 139 -9.49 23.07 -2.88
C ASN A 139 -8.85 21.77 -3.42
N THR A 140 -7.58 21.50 -3.17
CA THR A 140 -6.98 20.21 -3.55
C THR A 140 -7.57 19.06 -2.71
N ASN A 141 -7.64 17.88 -3.33
CA ASN A 141 -7.90 16.60 -2.68
C ASN A 141 -6.61 15.82 -2.36
N LEU A 142 -5.43 16.43 -2.62
CA LEU A 142 -4.13 15.87 -2.28
C LEU A 142 -3.67 16.37 -0.91
N TYR A 143 -3.52 15.45 0.04
CA TYR A 143 -3.07 15.77 1.39
C TYR A 143 -1.72 15.11 1.68
N SER A 144 -0.85 15.82 2.41
CA SER A 144 0.38 15.25 2.92
C SER A 144 0.42 15.28 4.44
N MET A 145 1.15 14.35 5.02
CA MET A 145 1.39 14.27 6.47
C MET A 145 2.87 14.08 6.74
N VAL A 146 3.37 14.68 7.80
CA VAL A 146 4.76 14.57 8.24
C VAL A 146 4.77 13.98 9.64
N LEU A 147 5.07 12.69 9.72
CA LEU A 147 5.24 11.98 10.97
C LEU A 147 6.65 12.23 11.52
N ARG A 148 6.89 11.80 12.75
CA ARG A 148 8.19 11.83 13.38
C ARG A 148 8.58 10.41 13.84
N PRO A 149 9.44 9.72 13.08
CA PRO A 149 10.16 8.54 13.54
C PRO A 149 11.38 8.89 14.40
N THR A 150 11.93 7.90 15.09
CA THR A 150 13.24 7.95 15.75
C THR A 150 14.33 8.29 14.72
N VAL A 151 14.42 7.49 13.65
CA VAL A 151 15.37 7.70 12.54
C VAL A 151 14.68 8.50 11.43
N GLN A 152 15.17 9.71 11.20
CA GLN A 152 14.50 10.69 10.35
C GLN A 152 15.20 10.85 9.01
N ASP A 153 14.43 10.82 7.92
CA ASP A 153 14.87 11.29 6.61
C ASP A 153 14.80 12.83 6.53
N SER A 154 15.87 13.48 6.10
CA SER A 154 15.94 14.93 5.90
C SER A 154 15.35 15.38 4.56
N TYR A 155 15.19 14.48 3.58
CA TYR A 155 14.73 14.77 2.23
C TYR A 155 13.20 14.66 2.10
N LEU A 156 12.47 15.41 2.92
CA LEU A 156 11.01 15.50 2.78
C LEU A 156 10.62 16.22 1.49
N ARG A 157 9.54 15.76 0.85
CA ARG A 157 8.92 16.38 -0.34
C ARG A 157 7.45 16.73 -0.13
N SER A 158 6.98 16.62 1.11
CA SER A 158 5.64 17.05 1.52
C SER A 158 5.45 18.54 1.25
N VAL A 159 4.35 18.89 0.61
CA VAL A 159 3.94 20.27 0.40
C VAL A 159 2.75 20.54 1.31
N ASN A 160 2.88 21.56 2.18
CA ASN A 160 1.85 22.01 3.12
C ASN A 160 1.13 20.86 3.87
N PRO A 161 1.83 20.08 4.70
CA PRO A 161 1.23 18.91 5.33
C PRO A 161 0.11 19.31 6.29
N VAL A 162 -1.05 18.66 6.16
CA VAL A 162 -2.20 18.93 7.02
C VAL A 162 -1.97 18.45 8.45
N PHE A 163 -1.11 17.45 8.63
CA PHE A 163 -0.65 16.97 9.92
C PHE A 163 0.88 16.96 9.94
N SER A 164 1.48 17.54 10.97
CA SER A 164 2.93 17.57 11.11
C SER A 164 3.33 17.46 12.58
N VAL A 165 4.21 16.51 12.87
CA VAL A 165 4.87 16.40 14.18
C VAL A 165 6.25 17.03 14.09
N LYS A 166 6.61 17.87 15.06
CA LYS A 166 7.91 18.55 15.09
C LYS A 166 9.06 17.53 15.03
N ARG A 167 9.98 17.73 14.08
CA ARG A 167 11.07 16.82 13.73
C ARG A 167 12.44 17.23 14.26
N THR A 168 12.61 18.47 14.69
CA THR A 168 13.91 18.97 15.13
C THR A 168 14.37 18.31 16.43
N ASN A 169 15.69 18.20 16.58
CA ASN A 169 16.34 17.75 17.82
C ASN A 169 17.07 18.94 18.49
N ASP A 170 17.31 18.84 19.79
CA ASP A 170 18.19 19.78 20.51
C ASP A 170 19.67 19.53 20.16
N LEU A 171 20.57 20.35 20.72
CA LEU A 171 22.02 20.22 20.50
C LEU A 171 22.61 18.89 21.01
N ARG A 172 21.88 18.15 21.85
CA ARG A 172 22.28 16.85 22.40
C ARG A 172 21.66 15.69 21.61
N GLY A 173 20.93 15.99 20.52
CA GLY A 173 20.24 14.99 19.71
C GLY A 173 18.88 14.55 20.27
N ASN A 174 18.39 15.16 21.36
CA ASN A 174 17.11 14.80 21.92
C ASN A 174 15.94 15.34 21.08
N PRO A 175 14.83 14.59 20.99
CA PRO A 175 13.54 15.08 20.50
C PRO A 175 13.17 16.52 20.96
N ASN A 176 12.82 17.47 20.09
CA ASN A 176 12.16 18.72 20.51
C ASN A 176 10.63 18.68 20.49
N SER A 177 10.04 17.53 20.13
CA SER A 177 8.59 17.35 20.06
C SER A 177 8.06 16.77 21.36
N ARG A 178 7.32 17.57 22.13
CA ARG A 178 6.61 17.11 23.35
C ARG A 178 5.66 15.97 23.05
N PHE A 179 4.96 16.04 21.92
CA PHE A 179 4.02 15.00 21.52
C PHE A 179 4.72 13.66 21.32
N TYR A 180 5.82 13.63 20.56
CA TYR A 180 6.59 12.40 20.40
C TYR A 180 7.22 11.93 21.71
N GLN A 181 7.77 12.83 22.53
CA GLN A 181 8.35 12.46 23.81
C GLN A 181 7.30 11.75 24.68
N ALA A 182 6.08 12.30 24.75
CA ALA A 182 4.97 11.68 25.46
C ALA A 182 4.62 10.28 24.92
N LEU A 183 4.55 10.11 23.60
CA LEU A 183 4.32 8.78 22.99
C LEU A 183 5.46 7.82 23.31
N HIS A 184 6.71 8.25 23.16
CA HIS A 184 7.90 7.43 23.41
C HIS A 184 7.97 6.98 24.87
N ASP A 185 7.83 7.92 25.82
CA ASP A 185 7.86 7.65 27.25
C ASP A 185 6.72 6.72 27.67
N THR A 186 5.53 6.91 27.10
CA THR A 186 4.35 6.08 27.41
C THR A 186 4.51 4.67 26.84
N TYR A 187 4.84 4.55 25.56
CA TYR A 187 4.88 3.25 24.87
C TYR A 187 6.10 2.41 25.25
N GLN A 188 7.20 3.00 25.71
CA GLN A 188 8.31 2.24 26.29
C GLN A 188 7.95 1.54 27.61
N ARG A 189 6.95 2.07 28.35
CA ARG A 189 6.54 1.52 29.65
C ARG A 189 5.43 0.49 29.54
N ILE A 190 4.82 0.35 28.37
CA ILE A 190 3.71 -0.58 28.15
C ILE A 190 4.28 -1.88 27.56
N PRO A 191 3.99 -3.04 28.14
CA PRO A 191 4.31 -4.31 27.50
C PRO A 191 3.48 -4.45 26.22
N ILE A 192 4.15 -4.35 25.07
CA ILE A 192 3.52 -4.53 23.76
C ILE A 192 3.50 -6.03 23.49
N VAL A 193 2.33 -6.62 23.73
CA VAL A 193 2.05 -8.02 23.40
C VAL A 193 1.20 -8.02 22.13
N PRO A 194 1.66 -8.67 21.04
CA PRO A 194 0.85 -8.84 19.85
C PRO A 194 -0.52 -9.42 20.20
N LYS A 195 -1.55 -8.86 19.58
CA LYS A 195 -2.94 -9.31 19.68
C LYS A 195 -3.46 -9.79 18.34
N ASP A 196 -2.55 -10.22 17.46
CA ASP A 196 -2.92 -10.90 16.21
C ASP A 196 -3.81 -12.10 16.53
N ALA A 197 -4.66 -12.48 15.57
CA ALA A 197 -5.70 -13.48 15.76
C ALA A 197 -5.12 -14.82 16.18
N ARG A 198 -3.93 -15.17 15.68
CA ARG A 198 -3.22 -16.40 16.08
C ARG A 198 -2.80 -16.32 17.54
N THR A 199 -2.09 -15.28 17.95
CA THR A 199 -1.67 -15.09 19.35
C THR A 199 -2.88 -15.08 20.30
N HIS A 200 -3.96 -14.40 19.92
CA HIS A 200 -5.18 -14.35 20.71
C HIS A 200 -5.86 -15.72 20.82
N LEU A 201 -5.97 -16.46 19.72
CA LEU A 201 -6.51 -17.81 19.71
C LEU A 201 -5.68 -18.77 20.58
N THR A 202 -4.37 -18.80 20.38
CA THR A 202 -3.46 -19.66 21.17
C THR A 202 -3.57 -19.36 22.67
N ALA A 203 -3.56 -18.07 23.05
CA ALA A 203 -3.71 -17.67 24.44
C ALA A 203 -5.09 -18.07 25.01
N ALA A 204 -6.16 -17.95 24.23
CA ALA A 204 -7.50 -18.35 24.65
C ALA A 204 -7.62 -19.86 24.85
N VAL A 205 -7.00 -20.67 23.98
CA VAL A 205 -6.94 -22.13 24.10
C VAL A 205 -6.18 -22.53 25.35
N VAL A 206 -4.95 -22.04 25.53
CA VAL A 206 -4.13 -22.36 26.71
C VAL A 206 -4.85 -21.97 28.00
N ARG A 207 -5.49 -20.78 28.03
CA ARG A 207 -6.26 -20.34 29.20
C ARG A 207 -7.47 -21.25 29.48
N SER A 208 -8.15 -21.73 28.45
CA SER A 208 -9.30 -22.63 28.62
C SER A 208 -8.92 -24.00 29.19
N LEU A 209 -7.66 -24.40 29.03
CA LEU A 209 -7.11 -25.65 29.55
C LEU A 209 -6.53 -25.49 30.97
N ALA A 210 -6.48 -24.27 31.51
CA ALA A 210 -5.93 -24.02 32.84
C ALA A 210 -6.74 -24.75 33.92
N GLY A 211 -6.05 -25.50 34.79
CA GLY A 211 -6.69 -26.29 35.85
C GLY A 211 -7.28 -27.64 35.40
N GLN A 212 -7.09 -28.02 34.14
CA GLN A 212 -7.51 -29.32 33.61
C GLN A 212 -6.31 -30.22 33.30
N THR A 213 -6.55 -31.54 33.20
CA THR A 213 -5.55 -32.46 32.65
C THR A 213 -5.36 -32.18 31.16
N ILE A 214 -4.16 -31.76 30.79
CA ILE A 214 -3.83 -31.44 29.40
C ILE A 214 -3.60 -32.73 28.62
N THR A 215 -4.53 -33.04 27.70
CA THR A 215 -4.40 -34.13 26.72
C THR A 215 -4.46 -33.57 25.30
N PHE A 216 -3.96 -34.32 24.33
CA PHE A 216 -3.97 -33.89 22.92
C PHE A 216 -5.41 -33.70 22.41
N GLU A 217 -6.33 -34.57 22.80
CA GLU A 217 -7.75 -34.49 22.45
C GLU A 217 -8.41 -33.26 23.06
N ASN A 218 -8.07 -32.91 24.31
CA ASN A 218 -8.57 -31.70 24.96
C ASN A 218 -8.05 -30.44 24.25
N ILE A 219 -6.80 -30.46 23.76
CA ILE A 219 -6.25 -29.36 22.94
C ILE A 219 -7.02 -29.24 21.62
N GLN A 220 -7.23 -30.34 20.89
CA GLN A 220 -8.00 -30.33 19.63
C GLN A 220 -9.42 -29.79 19.84
N HIS A 221 -10.09 -30.23 20.91
CA HIS A 221 -11.44 -29.77 21.25
C HIS A 221 -11.46 -28.27 21.61
N ALA A 222 -10.56 -27.84 22.50
CA ALA A 222 -10.45 -26.43 22.89
C ALA A 222 -10.13 -25.53 21.68
N LEU A 223 -9.23 -25.97 20.80
CA LEU A 223 -8.88 -25.25 19.58
C LEU A 223 -10.07 -25.16 18.61
N SER A 224 -10.82 -26.24 18.43
CA SER A 224 -12.06 -26.24 17.63
C SER A 224 -13.09 -25.24 18.16
N GLN A 225 -13.33 -25.27 19.48
CA GLN A 225 -14.29 -24.38 20.14
C GLN A 225 -13.85 -22.92 20.05
N LYS A 226 -12.60 -22.60 20.40
CA LYS A 226 -12.10 -21.22 20.39
C LYS A 226 -11.96 -20.64 18.99
N THR A 227 -11.64 -21.46 17.99
CA THR A 227 -11.64 -21.02 16.59
C THR A 227 -13.04 -20.58 16.16
N LYS A 228 -14.07 -21.36 16.49
CA LYS A 228 -15.46 -20.99 16.20
C LYS A 228 -15.90 -19.75 16.98
N GLU A 229 -15.60 -19.68 18.27
CA GLU A 229 -16.02 -18.57 19.14
C GLU A 229 -15.36 -17.24 18.74
N LEU A 230 -14.06 -17.24 18.44
CA LEU A 230 -13.29 -16.01 18.22
C LEU A 230 -13.28 -15.58 16.76
N LEU A 231 -13.27 -16.53 15.83
CA LEU A 231 -13.11 -16.24 14.39
C LEU A 231 -14.40 -16.53 13.60
N GLY A 232 -15.40 -17.17 14.20
CA GLY A 232 -16.62 -17.58 13.49
C GLY A 232 -16.41 -18.72 12.49
N VAL A 233 -15.22 -19.34 12.48
CA VAL A 233 -14.84 -20.38 11.52
C VAL A 233 -14.97 -21.77 12.13
N HIS A 234 -15.61 -22.69 11.39
CA HIS A 234 -15.60 -24.10 11.73
C HIS A 234 -14.35 -24.77 11.17
N ALA A 235 -13.44 -25.18 12.05
CA ALA A 235 -12.21 -25.89 11.72
C ALA A 235 -12.24 -27.30 12.31
N ASP A 236 -11.87 -28.30 11.50
CA ASP A 236 -11.68 -29.69 11.94
C ASP A 236 -10.20 -29.93 12.25
N PHE A 237 -9.85 -29.94 13.54
CA PHE A 237 -8.48 -30.19 13.98
C PHE A 237 -8.16 -31.69 14.15
N THR A 238 -9.09 -32.58 13.79
CA THR A 238 -8.88 -34.04 13.82
C THR A 238 -8.27 -34.57 12.53
N LYS A 239 -8.22 -33.74 11.49
CA LYS A 239 -7.66 -34.06 10.18
C LYS A 239 -6.73 -32.96 9.70
N THR A 240 -5.67 -33.37 9.03
CA THR A 240 -4.76 -32.46 8.31
C THR A 240 -5.45 -31.89 7.07
N ASN A 241 -4.87 -30.85 6.48
CA ASN A 241 -5.39 -30.21 5.26
C ASN A 241 -5.44 -31.16 4.04
N ASP A 242 -4.64 -32.24 4.04
CA ASP A 242 -4.69 -33.32 3.04
C ASP A 242 -5.62 -34.50 3.44
N GLY A 243 -6.38 -34.36 4.52
CA GLY A 243 -7.41 -35.31 4.96
C GLY A 243 -6.91 -36.49 5.80
N LYS A 244 -5.62 -36.55 6.15
CA LYS A 244 -5.08 -37.57 7.07
C LYS A 244 -5.50 -37.29 8.51
N LYS A 245 -5.51 -38.32 9.35
CA LYS A 245 -5.90 -38.18 10.75
C LYS A 245 -4.77 -37.50 11.54
N ALA A 246 -5.05 -36.35 12.16
CA ALA A 246 -4.11 -35.62 13.00
C ALA A 246 -4.12 -36.21 14.42
N THR A 247 -3.37 -37.29 14.64
CA THR A 247 -3.20 -37.91 15.97
C THR A 247 -1.96 -37.36 16.69
N LYS A 248 -1.87 -37.54 18.01
CA LYS A 248 -0.68 -37.15 18.79
C LYS A 248 0.61 -37.76 18.20
N ALA A 249 0.59 -39.07 17.92
CA ALA A 249 1.75 -39.77 17.36
C ALA A 249 2.18 -39.21 15.99
N PHE A 250 1.20 -38.90 15.13
CA PHE A 250 1.49 -38.27 13.84
C PHE A 250 2.15 -36.90 14.03
N ILE A 251 1.60 -36.04 14.88
CA ILE A 251 2.17 -34.70 15.14
C ILE A 251 3.56 -34.81 15.78
N ASP A 252 3.74 -35.69 16.77
CA ASP A 252 5.02 -35.91 17.44
C ASP A 252 6.12 -36.32 16.45
N GLU A 253 5.80 -37.20 15.50
CA GLU A 253 6.71 -37.64 14.44
C GLU A 253 7.02 -36.50 13.47
N GLN A 254 6.00 -35.80 12.95
CA GLN A 254 6.19 -34.73 11.96
C GLN A 254 6.93 -33.52 12.52
N MET A 255 6.67 -33.16 13.78
CA MET A 255 7.33 -32.03 14.45
C MET A 255 8.67 -32.43 15.11
N ARG A 256 9.03 -33.73 15.08
CA ARG A 256 10.20 -34.30 15.76
C ARG A 256 10.25 -33.99 17.26
N PHE A 257 9.08 -33.97 17.90
CA PHE A 257 8.98 -33.71 19.33
C PHE A 257 9.61 -34.81 20.20
N LEU A 258 9.73 -36.03 19.67
CA LEU A 258 10.39 -37.15 20.35
C LEU A 258 11.92 -37.03 20.38
N ASP A 259 12.49 -36.23 19.49
CA ASP A 259 13.94 -36.01 19.38
C ASP A 259 14.40 -34.79 20.22
N SER A 260 13.46 -34.10 20.89
CA SER A 260 13.71 -32.90 21.67
C SER A 260 14.02 -33.23 23.13
N ASP A 261 15.11 -32.68 23.66
CA ASP A 261 15.44 -32.75 25.09
C ASP A 261 14.52 -31.89 25.97
N MET A 262 13.71 -31.01 25.36
CA MET A 262 12.77 -30.13 26.04
C MET A 262 11.36 -30.72 26.04
N PRO A 263 10.61 -30.64 27.16
CA PRO A 263 9.24 -31.14 27.22
C PRO A 263 8.33 -30.36 26.29
N VAL A 264 7.52 -31.08 25.51
CA VAL A 264 6.53 -30.51 24.60
C VAL A 264 5.40 -29.86 25.39
N THR A 265 5.06 -28.62 25.05
CA THR A 265 4.02 -27.84 25.71
C THR A 265 2.70 -27.90 24.95
N ALA A 266 1.61 -27.47 25.60
CA ALA A 266 0.33 -27.30 24.93
C ALA A 266 0.38 -26.27 23.79
N ILE A 267 1.24 -25.25 23.90
CA ILE A 267 1.44 -24.23 22.86
C ILE A 267 2.04 -24.88 21.61
N ASP A 268 3.04 -25.76 21.78
CA ASP A 268 3.68 -26.45 20.64
C ASP A 268 2.67 -27.30 19.86
N TYR A 269 1.78 -28.00 20.56
CA TYR A 269 0.70 -28.75 19.92
C TYR A 269 -0.35 -27.86 19.24
N VAL A 270 -0.71 -26.72 19.84
CA VAL A 270 -1.62 -25.75 19.19
C VAL A 270 -1.02 -25.23 17.89
N ASP A 271 0.25 -24.82 17.91
CA ASP A 271 0.93 -24.31 16.73
C ASP A 271 1.06 -25.36 15.63
N ALA A 272 1.38 -26.61 16.00
CA ALA A 272 1.41 -27.71 15.05
C ALA A 272 0.02 -27.99 14.43
N LEU A 273 -1.03 -28.04 15.25
CA LEU A 273 -2.40 -28.27 14.77
C LEU A 273 -2.88 -27.16 13.82
N LEU A 274 -2.59 -25.90 14.13
CA LEU A 274 -2.88 -24.77 13.24
C LEU A 274 -2.16 -24.92 11.89
N GLY A 275 -0.87 -25.31 11.91
CA GLY A 275 -0.08 -25.50 10.71
C GLY A 275 -0.53 -26.68 9.84
N PHE A 276 -0.84 -27.83 10.44
CA PHE A 276 -1.18 -29.04 9.70
C PHE A 276 -2.66 -29.14 9.28
N CYS A 277 -3.58 -28.64 10.10
CA CYS A 277 -5.02 -28.81 9.87
C CYS A 277 -5.61 -27.64 9.09
N VAL A 278 -5.17 -26.42 9.37
CA VAL A 278 -5.77 -25.19 8.83
C VAL A 278 -4.71 -24.13 8.47
N PRO A 279 -3.76 -24.47 7.58
CA PRO A 279 -2.62 -23.59 7.26
C PRO A 279 -3.03 -22.20 6.77
N ALA A 280 -4.19 -22.08 6.11
CA ALA A 280 -4.70 -20.83 5.55
C ALA A 280 -5.70 -20.10 6.47
N LEU A 281 -5.87 -20.51 7.73
CA LEU A 281 -6.89 -19.95 8.63
C LEU A 281 -6.78 -18.43 8.80
N PHE A 282 -5.54 -17.92 8.86
CA PHE A 282 -5.28 -16.51 9.13
C PHE A 282 -5.02 -15.69 7.87
N ASP A 283 -4.89 -16.32 6.70
CA ASP A 283 -4.49 -15.65 5.44
C ASP A 283 -5.51 -14.61 4.95
N THR A 284 -6.77 -14.77 5.34
CA THR A 284 -7.89 -13.90 4.91
C THR A 284 -8.41 -12.99 6.01
N LEU A 285 -7.84 -13.06 7.22
CA LEU A 285 -8.31 -12.26 8.34
C LEU A 285 -7.79 -10.83 8.21
N LEU A 286 -8.73 -9.89 8.20
CA LEU A 286 -8.42 -8.46 8.29
C LEU A 286 -8.12 -8.12 9.75
N GLU A 287 -6.83 -8.07 10.09
CA GLU A 287 -6.38 -7.69 11.43
C GLU A 287 -6.16 -6.17 11.53
N PRO A 288 -6.67 -5.51 12.60
CA PRO A 288 -6.30 -4.13 12.86
C PRO A 288 -4.79 -4.00 13.01
N THR A 289 -4.17 -3.06 12.29
CA THR A 289 -2.71 -2.88 12.31
C THR A 289 -2.17 -2.66 13.73
N PHE A 290 -2.95 -2.06 14.63
CA PHE A 290 -2.56 -1.88 16.04
C PHE A 290 -2.31 -3.19 16.79
N TYR A 291 -2.89 -4.30 16.35
CA TYR A 291 -2.77 -5.60 17.01
C TYR A 291 -1.54 -6.40 16.54
N THR A 292 -0.94 -6.02 15.42
CA THR A 292 0.24 -6.70 14.86
C THR A 292 1.56 -6.02 15.22
N ILE A 293 1.50 -4.86 15.88
CA ILE A 293 2.68 -4.08 16.30
C ILE A 293 3.50 -4.81 17.37
N LYS A 294 4.82 -4.74 17.26
CA LYS A 294 5.76 -5.42 18.15
C LYS A 294 6.63 -4.45 18.96
N THR A 295 6.72 -3.19 18.54
CA THR A 295 7.63 -2.21 19.16
C THR A 295 6.95 -0.89 19.51
N ALA A 296 7.52 -0.18 20.50
CA ALA A 296 7.04 1.13 20.93
C ALA A 296 7.15 2.19 19.82
N GLU A 297 8.17 2.09 18.96
CA GLU A 297 8.36 2.99 17.84
C GLU A 297 7.29 2.78 16.75
N GLU A 298 7.03 1.53 16.38
CA GLU A 298 5.94 1.20 15.44
C GLU A 298 4.58 1.70 15.97
N LEU A 299 4.31 1.53 17.27
CA LEU A 299 3.08 2.02 17.90
C LEU A 299 3.00 3.55 17.89
N SER A 300 4.13 4.22 18.13
CA SER A 300 4.26 5.68 18.01
C SER A 300 3.92 6.15 16.60
N ILE A 301 4.53 5.54 15.57
CA ILE A 301 4.27 5.88 14.17
C ILE A 301 2.81 5.62 13.81
N LEU A 302 2.25 4.47 14.18
CA LEU A 302 0.87 4.13 13.88
C LEU A 302 -0.12 5.09 14.56
N THR A 303 0.18 5.51 15.79
CA THR A 303 -0.63 6.53 16.49
C THR A 303 -0.58 7.87 15.76
N GLN A 304 0.61 8.32 15.35
CA GLN A 304 0.77 9.57 14.60
C GLN A 304 0.05 9.50 13.26
N PHE A 305 0.15 8.37 12.55
CA PHE A 305 -0.52 8.12 11.28
C PHE A 305 -2.05 8.13 11.44
N PHE A 306 -2.58 7.45 12.45
CA PHE A 306 -4.02 7.44 12.75
C PHE A 306 -4.56 8.85 13.03
N LEU A 307 -3.84 9.66 13.81
CA LEU A 307 -4.26 11.04 14.05
C LEU A 307 -4.20 11.88 12.76
N ALA A 308 -3.21 11.63 11.91
CA ALA A 308 -3.11 12.30 10.62
C ALA A 308 -4.27 11.93 9.68
N THR A 309 -4.70 10.66 9.64
CA THR A 309 -5.83 10.23 8.80
C THR A 309 -7.15 10.79 9.32
N VAL A 310 -7.36 10.85 10.63
CA VAL A 310 -8.52 11.53 11.24
C VAL A 310 -8.55 13.01 10.85
N ASN A 311 -7.40 13.68 10.87
CA ASN A 311 -7.31 15.09 10.47
C ASN A 311 -7.62 15.30 8.98
N ILE A 312 -7.10 14.44 8.10
CA ILE A 312 -7.46 14.45 6.66
C ILE A 312 -8.96 14.24 6.49
N TRP A 313 -9.54 13.27 7.19
CA TRP A 313 -10.98 12.97 7.10
C TRP A 313 -11.83 14.16 7.55
N GLY A 314 -11.45 14.85 8.64
CA GLY A 314 -12.13 16.07 9.10
C GLY A 314 -12.11 17.16 8.04
N ILE A 315 -10.94 17.47 7.47
CA ILE A 315 -10.78 18.49 6.42
C ILE A 315 -11.56 18.13 5.15
N ALA A 316 -11.52 16.86 4.74
CA ALA A 316 -12.21 16.40 3.55
C ALA A 316 -13.74 16.43 3.72
N SER A 317 -14.24 16.08 4.91
CA SER A 317 -15.69 16.04 5.20
C SER A 317 -16.31 17.43 5.31
N GLU A 318 -15.57 18.43 5.80
CA GLU A 318 -16.02 19.82 5.86
C GLU A 318 -16.22 20.46 4.47
N LYS A 319 -15.56 19.93 3.44
CA LYS A 319 -15.64 20.49 2.08
C LYS A 319 -16.92 20.11 1.33
N GLY A 320 -17.69 19.14 1.84
CA GLY A 320 -18.83 18.56 1.10
C GLY A 320 -18.38 17.82 -0.17
N PRO A 321 -19.27 17.01 -0.78
CA PRO A 321 -19.04 16.45 -2.11
C PRO A 321 -18.97 17.53 -3.20
#